data_AF-W8P6B4-F1
#
_entry.id   AF-W8P6B4-F1
#
_cell.length_a   1.000
_cell.length_b   1.000
_cell.length_c   1.000
_cell.angle_alpha   90.00
_cell.angle_beta   90.00
_cell.angle_gamma   90.00
#
_symmetry.space_group_name_H-M   'P 1'
#
loop_
_entity.id
_entity.type
_entity.pdbx_description
1 polymer ?
#
loop_
_entity_poly.entity_id
_entity_poly.type
_entity_poly.pdbx_seq_one_letter_code
_entity_poly.pdbx_strand_id
1 'polypeptide(L)'
;MKIIFTEGPLDVLLIRSILVKVFCLEDITRSDYASPIRRHFRNLLINFQVDGVIRIVRTPNDESIVIASVEGKDNFLKIASAIKPLRRVAEEIHETLNGVIFVGDRDAWSILNRLNNPKGEVPVSTLAYEGYMEDLLFKIFKNVEKELDSLELEVYKKVLGPVSKFKDIDGDTWKKRKLSLLHLVFGPRCFENLFENLCSKLTDKWRGVEEISHLADLLEVSKE
;
A
#
# COMPACT_ATOMS: atom_id res chain seq x y z
N MET A 1 -2.08 -16.16 -5.99
CA MET A 1 -1.64 -15.26 -4.91
C MET A 1 -0.69 -14.20 -5.47
N LYS A 2 -0.96 -12.92 -5.20
CA LYS A 2 0.04 -11.85 -5.36
C LYS A 2 0.45 -11.33 -3.98
N ILE A 3 1.69 -10.83 -3.86
CA ILE A 3 2.18 -10.22 -2.61
C ILE A 3 2.60 -8.79 -2.90
N ILE A 4 2.16 -7.85 -2.06
CA ILE A 4 2.56 -6.45 -2.07
C ILE A 4 3.37 -6.18 -0.80
N PHE A 5 4.64 -5.84 -0.96
CA PHE A 5 5.49 -5.38 0.13
C PHE A 5 5.57 -3.85 0.13
N THR A 6 5.27 -3.24 1.26
CA THR A 6 5.29 -1.78 1.44
C THR A 6 6.36 -1.35 2.42
N GLU A 7 6.82 -0.10 2.33
CA GLU A 7 7.79 0.45 3.28
C GLU A 7 7.24 0.50 4.71
N GLY A 8 6.08 1.13 4.91
CA GLY A 8 5.50 1.33 6.24
C GLY A 8 4.13 0.67 6.44
N PRO A 9 3.66 0.62 7.70
CA PRO A 9 2.33 0.11 8.03
C PRO A 9 1.19 1.00 7.51
N LEU A 10 1.42 2.31 7.33
CA LEU A 10 0.41 3.21 6.76
C LEU A 10 0.18 2.93 5.28
N ASP A 11 1.22 2.58 4.52
CA ASP A 11 1.08 2.14 3.13
C ASP A 11 0.19 0.91 3.03
N VAL A 12 0.34 -0.05 3.96
CA VAL A 12 -0.52 -1.24 4.00
C VAL A 12 -1.99 -0.84 4.14
N LEU A 13 -2.30 0.10 5.02
CA LEU A 13 -3.67 0.58 5.23
C LEU A 13 -4.22 1.34 4.02
N LEU A 14 -3.39 2.19 3.40
CA LEU A 14 -3.79 2.95 2.22
C LEU A 14 -4.04 2.03 1.02
N ILE A 15 -3.08 1.16 0.70
CA ILE A 15 -3.20 0.20 -0.41
C ILE A 15 -4.40 -0.71 -0.18
N ARG A 16 -4.56 -1.27 1.04
CA ARG A 16 -5.75 -2.08 1.36
C ARG A 16 -7.04 -1.30 1.12
N SER A 17 -7.09 -0.03 1.50
CA SER A 17 -8.29 0.81 1.28
C SER A 17 -8.56 1.05 -0.20
N ILE A 18 -7.51 1.25 -1.02
CA ILE A 18 -7.62 1.32 -2.48
C ILE A 18 -8.19 0.01 -3.03
N LEU A 19 -7.59 -1.14 -2.68
CA LEU A 19 -8.04 -2.44 -3.19
C LEU A 19 -9.50 -2.74 -2.84
N VAL A 20 -9.91 -2.45 -1.60
CA VAL A 20 -11.27 -2.76 -1.13
C VAL A 20 -12.30 -1.76 -1.63
N LYS A 21 -11.99 -0.46 -1.61
CA LYS A 21 -12.98 0.59 -1.88
C LYS A 21 -13.00 1.07 -3.32
N VAL A 22 -11.87 0.99 -4.02
CA VAL A 22 -11.75 1.42 -5.42
C VAL A 22 -11.89 0.22 -6.35
N PHE A 23 -11.17 -0.87 -6.07
CA PHE A 23 -11.22 -2.08 -6.90
C PHE A 23 -12.21 -3.13 -6.42
N CYS A 24 -13.02 -2.80 -5.41
CA CYS A 24 -14.09 -3.65 -4.89
C CYS A 24 -13.65 -5.08 -4.48
N LEU A 25 -12.39 -5.24 -4.06
CA LEU A 25 -11.89 -6.53 -3.59
C LEU A 25 -12.40 -6.85 -2.18
N GLU A 26 -12.57 -8.14 -1.88
CA GLU A 26 -13.06 -8.56 -0.57
C GLU A 26 -11.95 -8.50 0.49
N ASP A 27 -12.17 -7.82 1.61
CA ASP A 27 -11.25 -7.90 2.76
C ASP A 27 -11.49 -9.18 3.56
N ILE A 28 -10.65 -10.18 3.31
CA ILE A 28 -10.69 -11.47 4.00
C ILE A 28 -9.70 -11.53 5.17
N THR A 29 -9.07 -10.41 5.56
CA THR A 29 -7.98 -10.38 6.55
C THR A 29 -8.35 -11.15 7.82
N ARG A 30 -9.59 -11.02 8.31
CA ARG A 30 -10.03 -11.65 9.57
C ARG A 30 -10.66 -13.04 9.42
N SER A 31 -10.80 -13.54 8.21
CA SER A 31 -11.37 -14.87 7.95
C SER A 31 -10.49 -16.00 8.50
N ASP A 32 -11.10 -17.17 8.71
CA ASP A 32 -10.38 -18.39 9.06
C ASP A 32 -9.45 -18.85 7.93
N TYR A 33 -9.88 -18.66 6.69
CA TYR A 33 -9.06 -18.89 5.49
C TYR A 33 -7.74 -18.09 5.54
N ALA A 34 -7.80 -16.82 5.96
CA ALA A 34 -6.63 -15.94 6.05
C ALA A 34 -5.72 -16.25 7.26
N SER A 35 -6.17 -17.08 8.21
CA SER A 35 -5.42 -17.36 9.45
C SER A 35 -4.08 -18.08 9.21
N PRO A 36 -4.01 -19.18 8.43
CA PRO A 36 -2.75 -19.79 8.05
C PRO A 36 -1.84 -18.82 7.30
N ILE A 37 -2.36 -18.11 6.29
CA ILE A 37 -1.57 -17.17 5.47
C ILE A 37 -0.87 -16.14 6.36
N ARG A 38 -1.63 -15.47 7.24
CA ARG A 38 -1.07 -14.48 8.18
C ARG A 38 0.00 -15.10 9.07
N ARG A 39 -0.19 -16.33 9.55
CA ARG A 39 0.78 -17.00 10.42
C ARG A 39 2.10 -17.26 9.68
N HIS A 40 2.05 -17.81 8.48
CA HIS A 40 3.27 -18.08 7.71
C HIS A 40 4.00 -16.80 7.33
N PHE A 41 3.28 -15.76 6.91
CA PHE A 41 3.89 -14.46 6.60
C PHE A 41 4.47 -13.77 7.83
N ARG A 42 3.81 -13.81 8.99
CA ARG A 42 4.38 -13.29 10.25
C ARG A 42 5.67 -14.00 10.61
N ASN A 43 5.68 -15.34 10.57
CA ASN A 43 6.89 -16.11 10.87
C ASN A 43 8.03 -15.76 9.92
N LEU A 44 7.74 -15.56 8.64
CA LEU A 44 8.73 -15.10 7.67
C LEU A 44 9.27 -13.72 8.03
N LEU A 45 8.41 -12.73 8.29
CA LEU A 45 8.83 -11.36 8.61
C LEU A 45 9.64 -11.31 9.92
N ILE A 46 9.26 -12.09 10.94
CA ILE A 46 10.01 -12.22 12.20
C ILE A 46 11.44 -12.74 11.94
N ASN A 47 11.63 -13.69 11.02
CA ASN A 47 12.98 -14.17 10.66
C ASN A 47 13.84 -13.06 10.02
N PHE A 48 13.22 -12.01 9.47
CA PHE A 48 13.90 -10.83 8.96
C PHE A 48 13.96 -9.67 9.96
N GLN A 49 13.54 -9.89 11.21
CA GLN A 49 13.45 -8.87 12.26
C GLN A 49 12.51 -7.71 11.89
N VAL A 50 11.42 -8.04 11.20
CA VAL A 50 10.37 -7.10 10.79
C VAL A 50 9.07 -7.49 11.51
N ASP A 51 8.45 -6.55 12.23
CA ASP A 51 7.12 -6.76 12.84
C ASP A 51 6.03 -6.10 12.01
N GLY A 52 5.89 -6.59 10.77
CA GLY A 52 5.05 -5.95 9.77
C GLY A 52 3.55 -6.14 9.98
N VAL A 53 2.79 -5.09 9.66
CA VAL A 53 1.33 -5.20 9.49
C VAL A 53 1.04 -6.02 8.24
N ILE A 54 0.16 -7.03 8.37
CA ILE A 54 -0.32 -7.86 7.25
C ILE A 54 -1.82 -7.65 7.07
N ARG A 55 -2.24 -7.41 5.83
CA ARG A 55 -3.63 -7.39 5.36
C ARG A 55 -3.76 -8.36 4.19
N ILE A 56 -4.94 -8.94 4.01
CA ILE A 56 -5.22 -9.89 2.93
C ILE A 56 -6.56 -9.53 2.32
N VAL A 57 -6.56 -9.31 1.01
CA VAL A 57 -7.78 -9.14 0.23
C VAL A 57 -7.89 -10.27 -0.79
N ARG A 58 -9.08 -10.47 -1.35
CA ARG A 58 -9.36 -11.50 -2.33
C ARG A 58 -10.03 -10.91 -3.57
N THR A 59 -9.59 -11.35 -4.73
CA THR A 59 -10.20 -10.99 -6.01
C THR A 59 -11.50 -11.76 -6.25
N PRO A 60 -12.37 -11.31 -7.18
CA PRO A 60 -13.57 -12.05 -7.56
C PRO A 60 -13.29 -13.46 -8.12
N ASN A 61 -12.06 -13.73 -8.56
CA ASN A 61 -11.61 -15.03 -9.07
C ASN A 61 -10.91 -15.87 -8.00
N ASP A 62 -11.19 -15.62 -6.71
CA ASP A 62 -10.63 -16.29 -5.54
C ASP A 62 -9.11 -16.17 -5.35
N GLU A 63 -8.44 -15.28 -6.07
CA GLU A 63 -7.01 -15.03 -5.87
C GLU A 63 -6.77 -14.16 -4.63
N SER A 64 -5.92 -14.63 -3.72
CA SER A 64 -5.50 -13.81 -2.57
C SER A 64 -4.42 -12.80 -2.94
N ILE A 65 -4.53 -11.59 -2.40
CA ILE A 65 -3.49 -10.56 -2.43
C ILE A 65 -3.08 -10.27 -0.99
N VAL A 66 -1.83 -10.58 -0.65
CA VAL A 66 -1.24 -10.30 0.66
C VAL A 66 -0.55 -8.95 0.60
N ILE A 67 -0.83 -8.07 1.55
CA ILE A 67 -0.21 -6.74 1.67
C ILE A 67 0.54 -6.72 3.00
N ALA A 68 1.85 -6.49 2.96
CA ALA A 68 2.70 -6.58 4.14
C ALA A 68 3.71 -5.43 4.19
N SER A 69 3.87 -4.82 5.37
CA SER A 69 4.94 -3.84 5.59
C SER A 69 6.27 -4.54 5.88
N VAL A 70 7.36 -3.98 5.35
CA VAL A 70 8.74 -4.41 5.63
C VAL A 70 9.46 -3.52 6.65
N GLU A 71 8.76 -2.53 7.21
CA GLU A 71 9.26 -1.55 8.19
C GLU A 71 10.56 -0.85 7.77
N GLY A 72 10.55 -0.26 6.57
CA GLY A 72 11.64 0.55 6.03
C GLY A 72 12.19 0.02 4.71
N LYS A 73 12.43 0.92 3.75
CA LYS A 73 12.91 0.58 2.41
C LYS A 73 14.20 -0.24 2.35
N ASP A 74 15.07 -0.12 3.36
CA ASP A 74 16.33 -0.88 3.44
C ASP A 74 16.09 -2.40 3.58
N ASN A 75 14.91 -2.81 4.03
CA ASN A 75 14.53 -4.22 4.14
C ASN A 75 14.03 -4.82 2.82
N PHE A 76 13.72 -4.02 1.78
CA PHE A 76 13.21 -4.57 0.52
C PHE A 76 14.16 -5.58 -0.13
N LEU A 77 15.48 -5.33 -0.13
CA LEU A 77 16.46 -6.27 -0.71
C LEU A 77 16.55 -7.56 0.10
N LYS A 78 16.44 -7.48 1.43
CA LYS A 78 16.40 -8.67 2.30
C LYS A 78 15.17 -9.51 1.98
N ILE A 79 13.99 -8.88 1.87
CA ILE A 79 12.74 -9.57 1.54
C ILE A 79 12.75 -10.14 0.12
N ALA A 80 13.36 -9.44 -0.84
CA ALA A 80 13.50 -9.96 -2.20
C ALA A 80 14.34 -11.25 -2.26
N SER A 81 15.37 -11.36 -1.42
CA SER A 81 16.12 -12.63 -1.28
C SER A 81 15.25 -13.79 -0.74
N ALA A 82 14.11 -13.47 -0.12
CA ALA A 82 13.18 -14.41 0.52
C ALA A 82 12.01 -14.86 -0.39
N ILE A 83 11.99 -14.46 -1.66
CA ILE A 83 10.92 -14.83 -2.60
C ILE A 83 10.80 -16.36 -2.78
N LYS A 84 11.93 -17.09 -2.78
CA LYS A 84 11.90 -18.55 -2.88
C LYS A 84 11.24 -19.21 -1.66
N PRO A 85 11.57 -18.85 -0.41
CA PRO A 85 10.78 -19.21 0.77
C PRO A 85 9.29 -18.85 0.67
N LEU A 86 8.94 -17.67 0.14
CA LEU A 86 7.55 -17.24 -0.02
C LEU A 86 6.73 -18.14 -0.95
N ARG A 87 7.37 -18.67 -2.00
CA ARG A 87 6.71 -19.65 -2.87
C ARG A 87 6.32 -20.92 -2.12
N ARG A 88 7.18 -21.43 -1.25
CA ARG A 88 6.85 -22.61 -0.42
C ARG A 88 5.69 -22.31 0.52
N VAL A 89 5.67 -21.12 1.11
CA VAL A 89 4.54 -20.67 1.93
C VAL A 89 3.24 -20.67 1.13
N ALA A 90 3.25 -20.18 -0.11
CA ALA A 90 2.09 -20.22 -1.00
C ALA A 90 1.63 -21.67 -1.26
N GLU A 91 2.56 -22.57 -1.59
CA GLU A 91 2.29 -23.97 -1.86
C GLU A 91 1.71 -24.70 -0.62
N GLU A 92 2.21 -24.41 0.58
CA GLU A 92 1.73 -24.96 1.86
C GLU A 92 0.28 -24.55 2.18
N ILE A 93 -0.18 -23.41 1.68
CA ILE A 93 -1.58 -22.93 1.81
C ILE A 93 -2.42 -23.23 0.56
N HIS A 94 -1.93 -24.08 -0.34
CA HIS A 94 -2.58 -24.45 -1.60
C HIS A 94 -2.84 -23.28 -2.56
N GLU A 95 -1.97 -22.26 -2.56
CA GLU A 95 -1.98 -21.17 -3.53
C GLU A 95 -0.73 -21.15 -4.41
N THR A 96 -0.86 -20.65 -5.64
CA THR A 96 0.29 -20.37 -6.51
C THR A 96 0.74 -18.92 -6.32
N LEU A 97 2.04 -18.71 -6.09
CA LEU A 97 2.61 -17.35 -6.06
C LEU A 97 2.80 -16.83 -7.48
N ASN A 98 1.92 -15.91 -7.90
CA ASN A 98 1.84 -15.36 -9.24
C ASN A 98 2.68 -14.09 -9.43
N GLY A 99 3.07 -13.41 -8.35
CA GLY A 99 3.94 -12.24 -8.44
C GLY A 99 4.17 -11.55 -7.10
N VAL A 100 5.22 -10.73 -7.06
CA VAL A 100 5.56 -9.88 -5.93
C VAL A 100 5.71 -8.44 -6.41
N ILE A 101 5.08 -7.50 -5.71
CA ILE A 101 5.13 -6.06 -5.98
C ILE A 101 5.79 -5.38 -4.79
N PHE A 102 6.84 -4.59 -5.02
CA PHE A 102 7.41 -3.72 -4.00
C PHE A 102 6.91 -2.29 -4.20
N VAL A 103 6.34 -1.70 -3.16
CA VAL A 103 5.78 -0.34 -3.17
C VAL A 103 6.50 0.52 -2.14
N GLY A 104 6.98 1.68 -2.55
CA GLY A 104 7.63 2.61 -1.62
C GLY A 104 7.63 4.05 -2.11
N ASP A 105 8.14 4.93 -1.26
CA ASP A 105 8.29 6.34 -1.56
C ASP A 105 9.35 6.57 -2.66
N ARG A 106 9.36 7.77 -3.23
CA ARG A 106 10.31 8.17 -4.27
C ARG A 106 11.77 8.01 -3.85
N ASP A 107 12.06 8.14 -2.56
CA ASP A 107 13.42 8.00 -2.04
C ASP A 107 13.86 6.52 -1.87
N ALA A 108 12.97 5.57 -2.12
CA ALA A 108 13.25 4.14 -2.27
C ALA A 108 13.53 3.74 -3.73
N TRP A 109 13.41 4.67 -4.69
CA TRP A 109 13.57 4.43 -6.13
C TRP A 109 14.84 3.68 -6.50
N SER A 110 15.98 4.01 -5.89
CA SER A 110 17.26 3.33 -6.17
C SER A 110 17.25 1.86 -5.76
N ILE A 111 16.56 1.53 -4.67
CA ILE A 111 16.39 0.16 -4.19
C ILE A 111 15.38 -0.59 -5.07
N LEU A 112 14.24 0.04 -5.37
CA LEU A 112 13.21 -0.53 -6.24
C LEU A 112 13.76 -0.86 -7.64
N ASN A 113 14.54 0.03 -8.25
CA ASN A 113 15.16 -0.25 -9.56
C ASN A 113 16.09 -1.48 -9.55
N ARG A 114 16.74 -1.79 -8.43
CA ARG A 114 17.58 -2.99 -8.32
C ARG A 114 16.75 -4.27 -8.30
N LEU A 115 15.49 -4.19 -7.88
CA LEU A 115 14.54 -5.30 -7.80
C LEU A 115 13.90 -5.63 -9.16
N ASN A 116 13.82 -4.66 -10.08
CA ASN A 116 13.31 -4.86 -11.45
C ASN A 116 14.20 -5.76 -12.33
N ASN A 117 15.17 -6.48 -11.76
CA ASN A 117 15.97 -7.45 -12.51
C ASN A 117 15.24 -8.82 -12.57
N PRO A 118 14.83 -9.29 -13.76
CA PRO A 118 13.92 -10.44 -13.94
C PRO A 118 14.59 -11.81 -13.73
N LYS A 119 15.62 -11.91 -12.89
CA LYS A 119 16.30 -13.18 -12.62
C LYS A 119 15.55 -13.95 -11.53
N GLY A 120 14.40 -14.51 -11.87
CA GLY A 120 13.62 -15.33 -10.94
C GLY A 120 12.44 -16.03 -11.60
N GLU A 121 12.02 -17.16 -11.02
CA GLU A 121 10.83 -17.91 -11.44
C GLU A 121 9.52 -17.21 -11.05
N VAL A 122 9.57 -16.25 -10.12
CA VAL A 122 8.43 -15.46 -9.67
C VAL A 122 8.56 -14.04 -10.24
N PRO A 123 7.55 -13.52 -10.95
CA PRO A 123 7.57 -12.13 -11.44
C PRO A 123 7.72 -11.14 -10.29
N VAL A 124 8.65 -10.20 -10.44
CA VAL A 124 8.84 -9.08 -9.51
C VAL A 124 8.56 -7.78 -10.24
N SER A 125 7.72 -6.95 -9.64
CA SER A 125 7.39 -5.61 -10.12
C SER A 125 7.59 -4.59 -9.01
N THR A 126 7.68 -3.31 -9.40
CA THR A 126 7.85 -2.22 -8.43
C THR A 126 6.95 -1.05 -8.76
N LEU A 127 6.45 -0.38 -7.72
CA LEU A 127 5.74 0.88 -7.79
C LEU A 127 6.46 1.87 -6.86
N ALA A 128 6.91 2.99 -7.39
CA ALA A 128 7.35 4.11 -6.57
C ALA A 128 6.31 5.22 -6.66
N TYR A 129 5.95 5.82 -5.53
CA TYR A 129 5.16 7.04 -5.56
C TYR A 129 5.96 8.17 -6.22
N GLU A 130 5.28 9.16 -6.81
CA GLU A 130 5.95 10.32 -7.40
C GLU A 130 6.76 11.09 -6.34
N GLY A 131 6.20 11.19 -5.13
CA GLY A 131 6.82 11.75 -3.94
C GLY A 131 6.74 10.76 -2.79
N TYR A 132 5.97 11.11 -1.77
CA TYR A 132 5.70 10.25 -0.62
C TYR A 132 4.24 9.77 -0.61
N MET A 133 3.91 8.81 0.25
CA MET A 133 2.54 8.35 0.51
C MET A 133 1.55 9.52 0.77
N GLU A 134 2.01 10.60 1.41
CA GLU A 134 1.22 11.82 1.59
C GLU A 134 0.86 12.53 0.30
N ASP A 135 1.78 12.59 -0.66
CA ASP A 135 1.52 13.22 -1.95
C ASP A 135 0.44 12.44 -2.72
N LEU A 136 0.45 11.11 -2.62
CA LEU A 136 -0.62 10.25 -3.10
C LEU A 136 -1.96 10.56 -2.39
N LEU A 137 -1.94 10.70 -1.06
CA LEU A 137 -3.13 11.07 -0.29
C LEU A 137 -3.71 12.42 -0.74
N PHE A 138 -2.86 13.42 -1.01
CA PHE A 138 -3.29 14.71 -1.54
C PHE A 138 -3.87 14.60 -2.96
N LYS A 139 -3.28 13.76 -3.83
CA LYS A 139 -3.83 13.49 -5.17
C LYS A 139 -5.22 12.86 -5.08
N ILE A 140 -5.40 11.88 -4.19
CA ILE A 140 -6.70 11.27 -3.92
C ILE A 140 -7.69 12.34 -3.45
N PHE A 141 -7.33 13.11 -2.41
CA PHE A 141 -8.18 14.18 -1.87
C PHE A 141 -8.62 15.18 -2.96
N LYS A 142 -7.69 15.66 -3.79
CA LYS A 142 -7.99 16.60 -4.88
C LYS A 142 -9.00 16.04 -5.89
N ASN A 143 -8.95 14.73 -6.16
CA ASN A 143 -9.88 14.09 -7.08
C ASN A 143 -11.29 13.95 -6.48
N VAL A 144 -11.39 13.76 -5.16
CA VAL A 144 -12.69 13.58 -4.47
C VAL A 144 -13.23 14.85 -3.83
N GLU A 145 -12.50 15.97 -3.83
CA GLU A 145 -12.86 17.20 -3.09
C GLU A 145 -14.30 17.66 -3.37
N LYS A 146 -14.76 17.54 -4.62
CA LYS A 146 -16.13 17.94 -5.04
C LYS A 146 -17.23 16.98 -4.58
N GLU A 147 -16.88 15.78 -4.13
CA GLU A 147 -17.81 14.75 -3.64
C GLU A 147 -17.92 14.75 -2.11
N LEU A 148 -17.15 15.61 -1.44
CA LEU A 148 -17.20 15.76 0.01
C LEU A 148 -18.34 16.69 0.40
N ASP A 149 -19.08 16.33 1.43
CA ASP A 149 -20.04 17.26 2.03
C ASP A 149 -19.30 18.43 2.73
N SER A 150 -20.05 19.45 3.15
CA SER A 150 -19.46 20.66 3.72
C SER A 150 -18.67 20.39 5.01
N LEU A 151 -19.11 19.44 5.83
CA LEU A 151 -18.44 19.09 7.08
C LEU A 151 -17.17 18.27 6.82
N GLU A 152 -17.26 17.26 5.94
CA GLU A 152 -16.11 16.48 5.51
C GLU A 152 -15.04 17.40 4.92
N LEU A 153 -15.42 18.26 3.97
CA LEU A 153 -14.51 19.19 3.32
C LEU A 153 -13.82 20.12 4.35
N GLU A 154 -14.57 20.61 5.35
CA GLU A 154 -14.01 21.40 6.43
C GLU A 154 -12.98 20.61 7.25
N VAL A 155 -13.32 19.37 7.64
CA VAL A 155 -12.42 18.49 8.40
C VAL A 155 -11.15 18.21 7.61
N TYR A 156 -11.27 17.78 6.35
CA TYR A 156 -10.12 17.52 5.51
C TYR A 156 -9.27 18.77 5.29
N LYS A 157 -9.88 19.95 5.09
CA LYS A 157 -9.12 21.21 4.98
C LYS A 157 -8.40 21.57 6.28
N LYS A 158 -9.01 21.33 7.44
CA LYS A 158 -8.36 21.55 8.74
C LYS A 158 -7.19 20.60 8.98
N VAL A 159 -7.28 19.37 8.48
CA VAL A 159 -6.24 18.36 8.71
C VAL A 159 -5.14 18.40 7.65
N LEU A 160 -5.52 18.38 6.37
CA LEU A 160 -4.59 18.37 5.24
C LEU A 160 -4.07 19.78 4.92
N GLY A 161 -4.82 20.84 5.25
CA GLY A 161 -4.44 22.23 4.97
C GLY A 161 -3.15 22.69 5.65
N PRO A 162 -2.89 22.37 6.93
CA PRO A 162 -1.59 22.60 7.56
C PRO A 162 -0.47 21.90 6.80
N VAL A 163 -0.68 20.64 6.40
CA VAL A 163 0.33 19.82 5.70
C VAL A 163 0.58 20.33 4.27
N SER A 164 -0.47 20.81 3.59
CA SER A 164 -0.38 21.33 2.21
C SER A 164 0.45 22.61 2.11
N LYS A 165 0.51 23.42 3.17
CA LYS A 165 1.38 24.62 3.23
C LYS A 165 2.87 24.29 3.16
N PHE A 166 3.25 23.04 3.43
CA PHE A 166 4.62 22.57 3.37
C PHE A 166 4.93 21.82 2.07
N LYS A 167 3.98 21.75 1.12
CA LYS A 167 4.14 20.97 -0.11
C LYS A 167 5.39 21.38 -0.90
N ASP A 168 5.63 22.68 -1.01
CA ASP A 168 6.69 23.28 -1.83
C ASP A 168 7.98 23.60 -1.05
N ILE A 169 8.09 23.20 0.22
CA ILE A 169 9.32 23.42 1.00
C ILE A 169 10.29 22.27 0.72
N ASP A 170 11.34 22.61 -0.02
CA ASP A 170 12.39 21.65 -0.39
C ASP A 170 13.34 21.37 0.78
N GLY A 171 13.68 20.09 0.98
CA GLY A 171 14.59 19.61 2.03
C GLY A 171 14.11 18.36 2.78
N ASP A 172 15.00 17.38 2.95
CA ASP A 172 14.72 16.08 3.61
C ASP A 172 14.14 16.22 5.03
N THR A 173 14.57 17.24 5.78
CA THR A 173 14.10 17.51 7.14
C THR A 173 12.63 17.93 7.19
N TRP A 174 12.16 18.66 6.18
CA TRP A 174 10.76 19.10 6.09
C TRP A 174 9.84 18.00 5.57
N LYS A 175 10.35 17.14 4.69
CA LYS A 175 9.65 15.94 4.20
C LYS A 175 9.34 14.95 5.32
N LYS A 176 10.31 14.63 6.19
CA LYS A 176 10.10 13.82 7.41
C LYS A 176 9.11 14.44 8.41
N ARG A 177 8.96 15.77 8.42
CA ARG A 177 8.00 16.47 9.29
C ARG A 177 6.56 16.40 8.78
N LYS A 178 6.31 16.22 7.47
CA LYS A 178 4.95 16.03 6.92
C LYS A 178 4.28 14.77 7.48
N LEU A 179 5.03 13.66 7.49
CA LEU A 179 4.62 12.39 8.12
C LEU A 179 4.33 12.59 9.61
N SER A 180 5.26 13.19 10.37
CA SER A 180 5.06 13.47 11.79
C SER A 180 3.84 14.36 12.07
N LEU A 181 3.55 15.34 11.21
CA LEU A 181 2.38 16.20 11.33
C LEU A 181 1.08 15.45 11.07
N LEU A 182 1.01 14.61 10.03
CA LEU A 182 -0.15 13.77 9.81
C LEU A 182 -0.36 12.77 10.95
N HIS A 183 0.71 12.15 11.45
CA HIS A 183 0.64 11.25 12.60
C HIS A 183 0.12 11.96 13.86
N LEU A 184 0.54 13.20 14.07
CA LEU A 184 0.13 14.01 15.22
C LEU A 184 -1.33 14.49 15.11
N VAL A 185 -1.79 14.81 13.89
CA VAL A 185 -3.15 15.32 13.67
C VAL A 185 -4.19 14.20 13.59
N PHE A 186 -3.90 13.10 12.89
CA PHE A 186 -4.85 12.00 12.76
C PHE A 186 -4.80 11.02 13.93
N GLY A 187 -3.66 10.87 14.59
CA GLY A 187 -3.42 9.75 15.48
C GLY A 187 -3.41 8.41 14.71
N PRO A 188 -2.59 7.44 15.13
CA PRO A 188 -2.38 6.19 14.38
C PRO A 188 -3.66 5.37 14.17
N ARG A 189 -4.70 5.57 15.00
CA ARG A 189 -5.96 4.81 14.95
C ARG A 189 -6.97 5.35 13.94
N CYS A 190 -6.77 6.54 13.38
CA CYS A 190 -7.77 7.17 12.50
C CYS A 190 -7.42 7.05 11.01
N PHE A 191 -6.18 6.67 10.67
CA PHE A 191 -5.72 6.56 9.29
C PHE A 191 -6.54 5.55 8.47
N GLU A 192 -6.90 4.41 9.05
CA GLU A 192 -7.71 3.40 8.34
C GLU A 192 -9.07 3.98 7.93
N ASN A 193 -9.77 4.65 8.85
CA ASN A 193 -11.05 5.30 8.56
C ASN A 193 -10.90 6.45 7.55
N LEU A 194 -9.81 7.21 7.63
CA LEU A 194 -9.50 8.29 6.70
C LEU A 194 -9.36 7.75 5.27
N PHE A 195 -8.52 6.73 5.10
CA PHE A 195 -8.26 6.12 3.81
C PHE A 195 -9.50 5.44 3.25
N GLU A 196 -10.27 4.73 4.09
CA GLU A 196 -11.53 4.13 3.67
C GLU A 196 -12.55 5.16 3.18
N ASN A 197 -12.73 6.27 3.92
CA ASN A 197 -13.67 7.33 3.52
C ASN A 197 -13.23 7.94 2.18
N LEU A 198 -11.97 8.38 2.06
CA LEU A 198 -11.46 8.97 0.81
C LEU A 198 -11.57 8.01 -0.37
N CYS A 199 -11.14 6.76 -0.21
CA CYS A 199 -11.15 5.79 -1.29
C CYS A 199 -12.58 5.42 -1.71
N SER A 200 -13.55 5.41 -0.79
CA SER A 200 -14.96 5.14 -1.13
C SER A 200 -15.59 6.18 -2.06
N LYS A 201 -15.02 7.40 -2.10
CA LYS A 201 -15.46 8.50 -2.96
C LYS A 201 -14.68 8.59 -4.27
N LEU A 202 -13.69 7.72 -4.48
CA LEU A 202 -12.79 7.75 -5.62
C LEU A 202 -13.28 6.92 -6.83
N THR A 203 -14.45 6.27 -6.71
CA THR A 203 -15.17 5.41 -7.70
C THR A 203 -14.58 5.35 -9.11
N ASP A 204 -14.77 6.36 -9.97
CA ASP A 204 -14.23 6.38 -11.34
C ASP A 204 -13.02 7.31 -11.50
N LYS A 205 -12.80 8.18 -10.51
CA LYS A 205 -11.81 9.25 -10.55
C LYS A 205 -10.39 8.77 -10.24
N TRP A 206 -10.23 7.56 -9.72
CA TRP A 206 -8.92 6.96 -9.46
C TRP A 206 -8.05 6.88 -10.72
N ARG A 207 -8.66 6.79 -11.92
CA ARG A 207 -7.91 6.83 -13.19
C ARG A 207 -7.10 8.12 -13.37
N GLY A 208 -7.51 9.21 -12.70
CA GLY A 208 -6.78 10.48 -12.63
C GLY A 208 -5.62 10.49 -11.62
N VAL A 209 -5.35 9.37 -10.94
CA VAL A 209 -4.24 9.18 -10.01
C VAL A 209 -3.31 8.10 -10.57
N GLU A 210 -2.20 8.53 -11.16
CA GLU A 210 -1.27 7.66 -11.92
C GLU A 210 -0.79 6.45 -11.10
N GLU A 211 -0.46 6.63 -9.83
CA GLU A 211 -0.02 5.53 -8.96
C GLU A 211 -1.09 4.45 -8.76
N ILE A 212 -2.37 4.84 -8.67
CA ILE A 212 -3.48 3.88 -8.54
C ILE A 212 -3.72 3.18 -9.88
N SER A 213 -3.64 3.91 -10.99
CA SER A 213 -3.70 3.33 -12.33
C SER A 213 -2.60 2.29 -12.57
N HIS A 214 -1.37 2.62 -12.19
CA HIS A 214 -0.25 1.70 -12.33
C HIS A 214 -0.40 0.49 -11.39
N LEU A 215 -0.88 0.68 -10.16
CA LEU A 215 -1.20 -0.44 -9.27
C LEU A 215 -2.26 -1.37 -9.86
N ALA A 216 -3.31 -0.82 -10.48
CA ALA A 216 -4.34 -1.60 -11.15
C ALA A 216 -3.74 -2.45 -12.29
N ASP A 217 -2.86 -1.85 -13.10
CA ASP A 217 -2.18 -2.54 -14.20
C ASP A 217 -1.29 -3.68 -13.70
N LEU A 218 -0.51 -3.46 -12.62
CA LEU A 218 0.33 -4.51 -12.01
C LEU A 218 -0.49 -5.65 -11.39
N LEU A 219 -1.67 -5.33 -10.87
CA LEU A 219 -2.57 -6.31 -10.26
C LEU A 219 -3.49 -6.99 -11.28
N GLU A 220 -3.56 -6.50 -12.51
CA GLU A 220 -4.46 -6.98 -13.56
C GLU A 220 -5.94 -6.93 -13.14
N VAL A 221 -6.30 -5.98 -12.28
CA VAL A 221 -7.69 -5.73 -11.87
C VAL A 221 -8.36 -4.83 -12.91
N SER A 222 -9.56 -5.22 -13.36
CA SER A 222 -10.23 -4.62 -14.51
C SER A 222 -10.54 -3.13 -14.32
N LYS A 223 -10.32 -2.38 -15.40
CA LYS A 223 -10.76 -0.98 -15.57
C LYS A 223 -12.23 -0.96 -15.99
N GLU A 224 -13.13 -1.58 -15.24
CA GLU A 224 -14.58 -1.43 -15.51
C GLU A 224 -15.04 0.01 -15.27
#